data_AF-A0A967P712-F1
#
_entry.id   AF-A0A967P712-F1
#
_cell.length_a   1.000
_cell.length_b   1.000
_cell.length_c   1.000
_cell.angle_alpha   90.00
_cell.angle_beta   90.00
_cell.angle_gamma   90.00
#
_symmetry.space_group_name_H-M   'P 1'
#
loop_
_entity.id
_entity.type
_entity.pdbx_description
1 polymer ?
#
loop_
_entity_poly.entity_id
_entity_poly.type
_entity_poly.pdbx_seq_one_letter_code
_entity_poly.pdbx_strand_id
1 'polypeptide(L)'
;TATVMILVEPEDVEVDIDEKDLRVDTYRASGPGGQHVNKTDSAIRITHIPTGVVAQCQDERSQHKNRVKAMRMLKAKIYELEEEKRQSEISSIRKNMVGSGDRSEKIRTYNYKDVRVTDHRIGLTLHKLEQILEGELDELIDALSDYQQNKALKESLQN
;
A
#
# COMPACT_ATOMS: atom_id res chain seq x y z
N THR A 1 21.37 -2.45 18.57
CA THR A 1 21.19 -2.87 17.16
C THR A 1 20.34 -1.81 16.50
N ALA A 2 20.50 -1.62 15.19
CA ALA A 2 19.69 -0.69 14.41
C ALA A 2 19.05 -1.47 13.26
N THR A 3 17.80 -1.18 12.98
CA THR A 3 17.05 -1.80 11.88
C THR A 3 16.81 -0.75 10.81
N VAL A 4 17.19 -1.07 9.57
CA VAL A 4 16.99 -0.21 8.40
C VAL A 4 16.01 -0.92 7.49
N MET A 5 14.96 -0.22 7.08
CA MET A 5 13.93 -0.73 6.18
C MET A 5 13.94 0.07 4.90
N ILE A 6 13.79 -0.62 3.78
CA ILE A 6 13.75 -0.02 2.45
C ILE A 6 12.43 -0.47 1.82
N LEU A 7 11.58 0.51 1.51
CA LEU A 7 10.30 0.31 0.85
C LEU A 7 10.29 1.22 -0.37
N VAL A 8 9.75 0.73 -1.48
CA VAL A 8 9.47 1.58 -2.64
C VAL A 8 8.36 2.54 -2.25
N GLU A 9 8.51 3.80 -2.64
CA GLU A 9 7.49 4.81 -2.42
C GLU A 9 6.21 4.42 -3.19
N PRO A 10 5.06 4.29 -2.51
CA PRO A 10 3.82 3.96 -3.19
C PRO A 10 3.31 5.16 -3.99
N GLU A 11 2.68 4.88 -5.12
CA GLU A 11 1.89 5.88 -5.85
C GLU A 11 0.59 6.20 -5.10
N ASP A 12 0.08 7.42 -5.28
CA ASP A 12 -1.19 7.85 -4.70
C ASP A 12 -2.37 7.05 -5.26
N VAL A 13 -3.41 6.87 -4.45
CA VAL A 13 -4.63 6.17 -4.86
C VAL A 13 -5.46 7.09 -5.74
N GLU A 14 -5.41 6.87 -7.04
CA GLU A 14 -6.36 7.48 -7.96
C GLU A 14 -7.56 6.56 -8.17
N VAL A 15 -8.69 6.91 -7.54
CA VAL A 15 -9.96 6.24 -7.81
C VAL A 15 -10.63 6.94 -8.98
N ASP A 16 -10.48 6.37 -10.16
CA ASP A 16 -11.32 6.68 -11.32
C ASP A 16 -12.51 5.72 -11.39
N ILE A 17 -13.69 6.25 -11.68
CA ILE A 17 -14.92 5.47 -11.73
C ILE A 17 -15.55 5.65 -13.10
N ASP A 18 -15.47 4.60 -13.91
CA ASP A 18 -16.15 4.54 -15.18
C ASP A 18 -17.67 4.42 -14.99
N GLU A 19 -18.44 5.22 -15.74
CA GLU A 19 -19.91 5.17 -15.67
C GLU A 19 -20.49 3.81 -16.07
N LYS A 20 -19.75 3.03 -16.88
CA LYS A 20 -20.13 1.69 -17.33
C LYS A 20 -20.14 0.66 -16.20
N ASP A 21 -19.34 0.89 -15.16
CA ASP A 21 -19.22 0.00 -14.00
C ASP A 21 -20.21 0.34 -12.89
N LEU A 22 -21.12 1.28 -13.15
CA LEU A 22 -22.13 1.73 -12.20
C LEU A 22 -23.50 1.20 -12.52
N ARG A 23 -24.09 0.50 -11.56
CA ARG A 23 -25.52 0.22 -11.54
C ARG A 23 -26.23 1.28 -10.71
N VAL A 24 -27.06 2.10 -11.37
CA VAL A 24 -27.85 3.16 -10.73
C VAL A 24 -29.31 2.73 -10.61
N ASP A 25 -29.77 2.54 -9.38
CA ASP A 25 -31.15 2.21 -9.05
C ASP A 25 -31.85 3.45 -8.45
N THR A 26 -33.03 3.79 -8.98
CA THR A 26 -33.87 4.89 -8.48
C THR A 26 -35.10 4.36 -7.80
N TYR A 27 -35.43 4.88 -6.63
CA TYR A 27 -36.57 4.40 -5.83
C TYR A 27 -37.20 5.54 -5.03
N ARG A 28 -38.35 5.26 -4.41
CA ARG A 28 -39.06 6.22 -3.55
C ARG A 28 -38.29 6.45 -2.26
N ALA A 29 -38.12 7.72 -1.89
CA ALA A 29 -37.50 8.07 -0.62
C ALA A 29 -38.34 7.55 0.55
N SER A 30 -37.69 7.07 1.60
CA SER A 30 -38.35 6.63 2.83
C SER A 30 -38.34 7.77 3.87
N GLY A 31 -39.49 8.11 4.46
CA GLY A 31 -39.52 9.03 5.61
C GLY A 31 -40.81 9.85 5.72
N PRO A 32 -40.91 10.73 6.74
CA PRO A 32 -42.05 11.64 6.93
C PRO A 32 -42.04 12.70 5.82
N GLY A 33 -42.70 12.38 4.72
CA GLY A 33 -42.91 13.32 3.63
C GLY A 33 -44.32 13.15 3.10
N GLY A 34 -44.98 14.28 2.84
CA GLY A 34 -46.34 14.30 2.32
C GLY A 34 -46.44 13.72 0.91
N GLN A 35 -47.42 14.17 0.14
CA GLN A 35 -47.72 13.61 -1.19
C GLN A 35 -46.50 13.52 -2.14
N HIS A 36 -45.52 14.42 -2.00
CA HIS A 36 -44.31 14.45 -2.81
C HIS A 36 -43.40 13.23 -2.60
N VAL A 37 -43.28 12.71 -1.37
CA VAL A 37 -42.41 11.54 -1.09
C VAL A 37 -43.04 10.24 -1.56
N ASN A 38 -44.38 10.16 -1.57
CA ASN A 38 -45.10 8.98 -2.02
C ASN A 38 -45.19 8.86 -3.56
N LYS A 39 -45.03 9.96 -4.30
CA LYS A 39 -45.19 10.01 -5.76
C LYS A 39 -43.88 10.16 -6.54
N THR A 40 -42.85 10.77 -5.96
CA THR A 40 -41.61 11.10 -6.67
C THR A 40 -40.48 10.13 -6.32
N ASP A 41 -39.87 9.53 -7.33
CA ASP A 41 -38.72 8.62 -7.18
C ASP A 41 -37.41 9.42 -7.06
N SER A 42 -37.20 10.07 -5.91
CA SER A 42 -36.05 10.94 -5.68
C SER A 42 -34.83 10.26 -5.07
N ALA A 43 -34.97 9.07 -4.47
CA ALA A 43 -33.86 8.36 -3.84
C ALA A 43 -33.01 7.59 -4.85
N ILE A 44 -31.70 7.57 -4.64
CA ILE A 44 -30.74 6.91 -5.52
C ILE A 44 -29.87 5.96 -4.74
N ARG A 45 -29.64 4.79 -5.33
CA ARG A 45 -28.62 3.84 -4.94
C ARG A 45 -27.69 3.61 -6.14
N ILE A 46 -26.39 3.75 -5.91
CA ILE A 46 -25.35 3.47 -6.90
C ILE A 46 -24.52 2.30 -6.37
N THR A 47 -24.34 1.30 -7.21
CA THR A 47 -23.50 0.13 -6.94
C THR A 47 -22.35 0.12 -7.93
N HIS A 48 -21.12 0.06 -7.44
CA HIS A 48 -19.96 -0.20 -8.28
C HIS A 48 -19.83 -1.71 -8.48
N ILE A 49 -20.01 -2.17 -9.71
CA ILE A 49 -20.09 -3.59 -10.06
C ILE A 49 -18.78 -4.34 -9.69
N PRO A 50 -17.57 -3.85 -10.03
CA PRO A 50 -16.36 -4.63 -9.80
C PRO A 50 -15.94 -4.67 -8.32
N THR A 51 -16.20 -3.62 -7.52
CA THR A 51 -15.87 -3.62 -6.08
C THR A 51 -17.03 -4.08 -5.19
N GLY A 52 -18.25 -4.14 -5.71
CA GLY A 52 -19.46 -4.46 -4.95
C GLY A 52 -19.88 -3.37 -3.95
N VAL A 53 -19.21 -2.21 -3.93
CA VAL A 53 -19.50 -1.13 -2.98
C VAL A 53 -20.80 -0.42 -3.37
N VAL A 54 -21.66 -0.21 -2.38
CA VAL A 54 -22.95 0.46 -2.54
C VAL A 54 -22.99 1.78 -1.78
N ALA A 55 -23.43 2.83 -2.45
CA ALA A 55 -23.73 4.13 -1.88
C ALA A 55 -25.18 4.53 -2.18
N GLN A 56 -25.87 5.10 -1.20
CA GLN A 56 -27.26 5.54 -1.37
C GLN A 56 -27.48 6.92 -0.73
N CYS A 57 -28.32 7.74 -1.35
CA CYS A 57 -28.64 9.09 -0.88
C CYS A 57 -30.10 9.43 -1.19
N GLN A 58 -30.78 10.02 -0.20
CA GLN A 58 -32.18 10.46 -0.30
C GLN A 58 -32.45 11.81 0.38
N ASP A 59 -31.40 12.58 0.69
CA ASP A 59 -31.50 13.77 1.53
C ASP A 59 -32.23 14.92 0.83
N GLU A 60 -32.06 15.03 -0.48
CA GLU A 60 -32.62 16.12 -1.29
C GLU A 60 -33.90 15.69 -1.99
N ARG A 61 -34.78 16.66 -2.26
CA ARG A 61 -35.99 16.44 -3.09
C ARG A 61 -35.66 16.14 -4.56
N SER A 62 -34.46 16.52 -5.01
CA SER A 62 -34.01 16.36 -6.40
C SER A 62 -33.15 15.12 -6.56
N GLN A 63 -33.56 14.26 -7.49
CA GLN A 63 -32.82 13.06 -7.91
C GLN A 63 -31.38 13.40 -8.33
N HIS A 64 -31.18 14.44 -9.15
CA HIS A 64 -29.84 14.81 -9.64
C HIS A 64 -28.89 15.18 -8.50
N LYS A 65 -29.37 15.93 -7.50
CA LYS A 65 -28.56 16.27 -6.32
C LYS A 65 -28.20 15.04 -5.50
N ASN A 66 -29.14 14.11 -5.34
CA ASN A 66 -28.87 12.83 -4.67
C ASN A 66 -27.87 11.97 -5.46
N ARG A 67 -27.86 12.05 -6.80
CA ARG A 67 -26.91 11.30 -7.65
C ARG A 67 -25.49 11.78 -7.41
N VAL A 68 -25.28 13.10 -7.43
CA VAL A 68 -23.97 13.71 -7.19
C VAL A 68 -23.46 13.37 -5.79
N LYS A 69 -24.32 13.46 -4.77
CA LYS A 69 -23.95 13.07 -3.40
C LYS A 69 -23.62 11.59 -3.29
N ALA A 70 -24.44 10.71 -3.86
CA ALA A 70 -24.22 9.26 -3.85
C ALA A 70 -22.91 8.88 -4.57
N MET A 71 -22.59 9.53 -5.70
CA MET A 71 -21.34 9.33 -6.42
C MET A 71 -20.12 9.76 -5.59
N ARG A 72 -20.20 10.90 -4.91
CA ARG A 72 -19.14 11.35 -4.00
C ARG A 72 -18.92 10.37 -2.84
N MET A 73 -20.00 9.87 -2.25
CA MET A 73 -19.93 8.86 -1.20
C MET A 73 -19.36 7.53 -1.71
N LEU A 74 -19.72 7.13 -2.93
CA LEU A 74 -19.19 5.93 -3.57
C LEU A 74 -17.67 6.04 -3.76
N LYS A 75 -17.20 7.16 -4.33
CA LYS A 75 -15.77 7.42 -4.52
C LYS A 75 -14.99 7.42 -3.21
N ALA A 76 -15.52 8.07 -2.17
CA ALA A 76 -14.90 8.05 -0.84
C ALA A 76 -14.78 6.64 -0.26
N LYS A 77 -15.84 5.82 -0.35
CA LYS A 77 -15.81 4.44 0.16
C LYS A 77 -14.84 3.54 -0.61
N ILE A 78 -14.77 3.68 -1.94
CA ILE A 78 -13.83 2.90 -2.76
C ILE A 78 -12.40 3.29 -2.40
N TYR A 79 -12.14 4.60 -2.28
CA TYR A 79 -10.84 5.11 -1.86
C TYR A 79 -10.42 4.56 -0.50
N GLU A 80 -11.29 4.62 0.51
CA GLU A 80 -11.01 4.07 1.84
C GLU A 80 -10.68 2.57 1.80
N LEU A 81 -11.40 1.80 0.98
CA LEU A 81 -11.17 0.36 0.84
C LEU A 81 -9.83 0.04 0.17
N GLU A 82 -9.45 0.80 -0.86
CA GLU A 82 -8.14 0.64 -1.52
C GLU A 82 -6.99 1.10 -0.63
N GLU A 83 -7.20 2.21 0.10
CA GLU A 83 -6.25 2.71 1.10
C GLU A 83 -6.02 1.68 2.20
N GLU A 84 -7.08 1.11 2.77
CA GLU A 84 -6.99 0.07 3.80
C GLU A 84 -6.24 -1.17 3.31
N LYS A 85 -6.56 -1.63 2.09
CA LYS A 85 -5.83 -2.75 1.45
C LYS A 85 -4.35 -2.45 1.35
N ARG A 86 -3.97 -1.30 0.81
CA ARG A 86 -2.56 -0.91 0.67
C ARG A 86 -1.86 -0.80 2.02
N GLN A 87 -2.49 -0.16 3.00
CA GLN A 87 -1.93 -0.06 4.34
C GLN A 87 -1.73 -1.44 4.97
N SER A 88 -2.67 -2.37 4.75
CA SER A 88 -2.54 -3.74 5.23
C SER A 88 -1.36 -4.47 4.57
N GLU A 89 -1.18 -4.30 3.26
CA GLU A 89 -0.06 -4.86 2.50
C GLU A 89 1.28 -4.28 2.99
N ILE A 90 1.39 -2.95 3.09
CA ILE A 90 2.59 -2.26 3.61
C ILE A 90 2.89 -2.71 5.04
N SER A 91 1.88 -2.80 5.90
CA SER A 91 2.03 -3.27 7.27
C SER A 91 2.54 -4.70 7.33
N SER A 92 2.02 -5.59 6.46
CA SER A 92 2.49 -6.96 6.36
C SER A 92 3.94 -7.05 5.88
N ILE A 93 4.32 -6.29 4.85
CA ILE A 93 5.70 -6.21 4.35
C ILE A 93 6.62 -5.69 5.45
N ARG A 94 6.19 -4.64 6.17
CA ARG A 94 6.97 -4.08 7.28
C ARG A 94 7.22 -5.10 8.38
N LYS A 95 6.18 -5.85 8.78
CA LYS A 95 6.31 -6.92 9.77
C LYS A 95 7.25 -8.03 9.32
N ASN A 96 7.26 -8.38 8.03
CA ASN A 96 8.16 -9.39 7.50
C ASN A 96 9.61 -8.90 7.39
N MET A 97 9.82 -7.61 7.13
CA MET A 97 11.16 -7.02 7.03
C MET A 97 11.80 -6.75 8.40
N VAL A 98 11.00 -6.50 9.44
CA VAL A 98 11.49 -6.35 10.82
C VAL A 98 11.51 -7.72 11.47
N GLY A 99 12.71 -8.29 11.62
CA GLY A 99 12.92 -9.52 12.38
C GLY A 99 12.63 -9.35 13.88
N SER A 100 12.95 -10.38 14.66
CA SER A 100 12.75 -10.41 16.12
C SER A 100 13.61 -9.37 16.86
N GLY A 101 14.58 -8.77 16.17
CA GLY A 101 15.54 -7.83 16.74
C GLY A 101 16.68 -8.54 17.50
N ASP A 102 16.74 -9.86 17.40
CA ASP A 102 17.83 -10.64 17.99
C ASP A 102 19.16 -10.39 17.27
N ARG A 103 20.25 -10.52 18.01
CA ARG A 103 21.62 -10.33 17.52
C ARG A 103 22.02 -11.38 16.49
N SER A 104 21.34 -12.52 16.46
CA SER A 104 21.55 -13.60 15.49
C SER A 104 21.11 -13.22 14.07
N GLU A 105 20.11 -12.33 13.94
CA GLU A 105 19.53 -11.90 12.66
C GLU A 105 20.26 -10.68 12.06
N LYS A 106 21.37 -10.25 12.66
CA LYS A 106 22.10 -9.07 12.19
C LYS A 106 22.70 -9.31 10.80
N ILE A 107 22.37 -8.44 9.86
CA ILE A 107 22.97 -8.47 8.52
C ILE A 107 24.40 -7.93 8.52
N ARG A 108 24.74 -7.03 9.45
CA ARG A 108 26.04 -6.34 9.48
C ARG A 108 26.48 -5.99 10.89
N THR A 109 27.78 -5.97 11.15
CA THR A 109 28.39 -5.53 12.41
C THR A 109 29.40 -4.43 12.15
N TYR A 110 29.21 -3.28 12.79
CA TYR A 110 30.13 -2.15 12.77
C TYR A 110 30.92 -2.17 14.09
N ASN A 111 32.23 -2.35 14.02
CA ASN A 111 33.10 -2.46 15.19
C ASN A 111 34.11 -1.30 15.19
N TYR A 112 33.90 -0.35 16.10
CA TYR A 112 34.75 0.83 16.27
C TYR A 112 36.12 0.52 16.86
N LYS A 113 36.27 -0.50 17.71
CA LYS A 113 37.57 -0.84 18.33
C LYS A 113 38.56 -1.36 17.30
N ASP A 114 38.07 -2.16 16.36
CA ASP A 114 38.88 -2.80 15.32
C ASP A 114 38.75 -2.08 13.95
N VAL A 115 38.08 -0.92 13.93
CA VAL A 115 37.83 -0.07 12.75
C VAL A 115 37.34 -0.88 11.53
N ARG A 116 36.39 -1.80 11.77
CA ARG A 116 35.91 -2.72 10.72
C ARG A 116 34.40 -2.82 10.61
N VAL A 117 33.96 -3.21 9.43
CA VAL A 117 32.57 -3.55 9.10
C VAL A 117 32.55 -4.97 8.55
N THR A 118 31.69 -5.82 9.11
CA THR A 118 31.48 -7.19 8.65
C THR A 118 30.04 -7.37 8.18
N ASP A 119 29.83 -7.77 6.93
CA ASP A 119 28.52 -8.19 6.39
C ASP A 119 28.38 -9.71 6.49
N HIS A 120 27.43 -10.16 7.32
CA HIS A 120 27.26 -11.58 7.64
C HIS A 120 26.56 -12.37 6.53
N ARG A 121 25.93 -11.69 5.55
CA ARG A 121 25.23 -12.37 4.45
C ARG A 121 26.20 -13.07 3.51
N ILE A 122 27.36 -12.45 3.30
CA ILE A 122 28.41 -12.95 2.39
C ILE A 122 29.72 -13.25 3.12
N GLY A 123 29.81 -12.96 4.42
CA GLY A 123 31.02 -13.15 5.23
C GLY A 123 32.13 -12.12 4.94
N LEU A 124 31.83 -11.01 4.27
CA LEU A 124 32.80 -9.98 3.90
C LEU A 124 33.16 -9.14 5.13
N THR A 125 34.45 -8.88 5.32
CA THR A 125 34.95 -7.98 6.36
C THR A 125 35.89 -6.93 5.76
N LEU A 126 35.59 -5.66 6.00
CA LEU A 126 36.35 -4.51 5.52
C LEU A 126 36.88 -3.69 6.70
N HIS A 127 38.17 -3.34 6.68
CA HIS A 127 38.82 -2.49 7.69
C HIS A 127 38.79 -1.00 7.30
N LYS A 128 37.62 -0.54 6.87
CA LYS A 128 37.39 0.80 6.31
C LYS A 128 36.17 1.46 6.96
N LEU A 129 36.04 1.33 8.28
CA LEU A 129 34.83 1.78 9.00
C LEU A 129 34.54 3.27 8.78
N GLU A 130 35.55 4.13 8.86
CA GLU A 130 35.38 5.59 8.74
C GLU A 130 34.86 5.97 7.34
N GLN A 131 35.50 5.46 6.28
CA GLN A 131 35.07 5.66 4.89
C GLN A 131 33.62 5.20 4.64
N ILE A 132 33.26 4.02 5.15
CA ILE A 132 31.91 3.48 5.04
C ILE A 132 30.89 4.39 5.75
N LEU A 133 31.26 4.98 6.89
CA LEU A 133 30.39 5.92 7.62
C LEU A 133 30.28 7.28 6.92
N GLU A 134 31.29 7.68 6.14
CA GLU A 134 31.28 8.89 5.31
C GLU A 134 30.51 8.70 3.99
N GLY A 135 30.11 7.48 3.67
CA GLY A 135 29.25 7.16 2.52
C GLY A 135 29.95 6.41 1.38
N GLU A 136 31.23 6.06 1.53
CA GLU A 136 31.95 5.23 0.56
C GLU A 136 31.52 3.75 0.70
N LEU A 137 30.37 3.42 0.09
CA LEU A 137 29.73 2.11 0.19
C LEU A 137 29.93 1.22 -1.04
N ASP A 138 30.55 1.74 -2.11
CA ASP A 138 30.61 1.09 -3.42
C ASP A 138 31.19 -0.33 -3.35
N GLU A 139 32.35 -0.50 -2.71
CA GLU A 139 33.00 -1.82 -2.54
C GLU A 139 32.08 -2.84 -1.85
N LEU A 140 31.26 -2.37 -0.91
CA LEU A 140 30.33 -3.21 -0.18
C LEU A 140 29.07 -3.54 -1.00
N ILE A 141 28.56 -2.58 -1.77
CA ILE A 141 27.38 -2.73 -2.63
C ILE A 141 27.70 -3.66 -3.80
N ASP A 142 28.86 -3.49 -4.43
CA ASP A 142 29.30 -4.31 -5.57
C ASP A 142 29.44 -5.78 -5.16
N ALA A 143 30.14 -6.04 -4.05
CA ALA A 143 30.32 -7.40 -3.53
C ALA A 143 28.98 -8.10 -3.21
N LEU A 144 27.99 -7.36 -2.70
CA LEU A 144 26.66 -7.90 -2.43
C LEU A 144 25.86 -8.13 -3.73
N SER A 145 25.98 -7.23 -4.70
CA SER A 145 25.31 -7.33 -5.98
C SER A 145 25.81 -8.53 -6.77
N ASP A 146 27.12 -8.72 -6.83
CA ASP A 146 27.76 -9.88 -7.46
C ASP A 146 27.34 -11.19 -6.80
N TYR A 147 27.31 -11.23 -5.46
CA TYR A 147 26.83 -12.40 -4.73
C TYR A 147 25.38 -12.74 -5.08
N GLN A 148 24.51 -11.72 -5.12
CA GLN A 148 23.09 -11.91 -5.43
C GLN A 148 22.87 -12.37 -6.87
N GLN A 149 23.59 -11.80 -7.85
CA GLN A 149 23.53 -12.22 -9.25
C GLN A 149 23.99 -13.68 -9.41
N ASN A 150 25.12 -14.04 -8.78
CA ASN A 150 25.63 -15.41 -8.80
C ASN A 150 24.68 -16.40 -8.14
N LYS A 151 24.02 -16.01 -7.04
CA LYS A 151 23.03 -16.83 -6.36
C LYS A 151 21.82 -17.08 -7.27
N ALA A 152 21.26 -16.02 -7.87
CA ALA A 152 20.12 -16.11 -8.78
C ALA A 152 20.42 -16.98 -10.01
N LEU A 153 21.63 -16.85 -10.58
CA LEU A 153 22.07 -17.68 -11.71
C LEU A 153 22.19 -19.16 -11.32
N LYS A 154 22.69 -19.47 -10.12
CA LYS A 154 22.76 -20.86 -9.64
C LYS A 154 21.37 -21.46 -9.42
N GLU A 155 20.44 -20.68 -8.88
CA GLU A 155 19.05 -21.12 -8.68
C GLU A 155 18.34 -21.36 -10.02
N SER A 156 18.60 -20.55 -11.05
CA SER A 156 18.01 -20.75 -12.37
C SER A 156 18.61 -21.94 -13.13
N LEU A 157 19.87 -22.29 -12.89
CA LEU A 157 20.53 -23.47 -13.46
C LEU A 157 20.11 -24.79 -12.79
N GLN A 158 19.52 -24.73 -11.59
CA GLN A 158 19.04 -25.89 -10.84
C GLN A 158 17.57 -26.23 -11.09
N ASN A 159 16.82 -25.33 -11.73
CA ASN A 159 15.45 -25.54 -12.20
C ASN A 159 15.43 -25.93 -13.68
#